data_AF-A0A4S8LL68-F1
#
_entry.id   AF-A0A4S8LL68-F1
#
_cell.length_a   1.000
_cell.length_b   1.000
_cell.length_c   1.000
_cell.angle_alpha   90.00
_cell.angle_beta   90.00
_cell.angle_gamma   90.00
#
_symmetry.space_group_name_H-M   'P 1'
#
loop_
_entity.id
_entity.type
_entity.pdbx_description
1 polymer ?
#
loop_
_entity_poly.entity_id
_entity_poly.type
_entity_poly.pdbx_seq_one_letter_code
_entity_poly.pdbx_strand_id
1 'polypeptide(L)'
;GELEHRRVKRFYARTNRTFKFVRQVTALERWKRIIESAKLHQQKLSSTSRVASKHSDPLTVISPKLHYKISEDTSVWTKPYILMNENPRDPAVQDFYLKLREHLYSRLSGKTENITIEDRDLIKLNHDRIYSHKVLRINYTTYDMRRSQDCINPRTHADVMVHSSDPEFPYWYARVLCTYHAEVMYDKLKPY
;
A
#
# COMPACT_ATOMS: atom_id res chain seq x y z
N GLY A 1 19.87 -3.75 34.68
CA GLY A 1 20.53 -5.07 34.59
C GLY A 1 19.56 -6.17 34.16
N GLU A 2 18.50 -6.40 34.93
CA GLU A 2 17.62 -7.57 34.75
C GLU A 2 16.75 -7.54 33.47
N LEU A 3 16.22 -6.39 33.08
CA LEU A 3 15.40 -6.24 31.87
C LEU A 3 16.18 -6.51 30.58
N GLU A 4 17.42 -6.03 30.49
CA GLU A 4 18.31 -6.30 29.35
C GLU A 4 18.72 -7.77 29.30
N HIS A 5 18.95 -8.41 30.46
CA HIS A 5 19.22 -9.84 30.51
C HIS A 5 18.03 -10.70 30.03
N ARG A 6 16.78 -10.32 30.36
CA ARG A 6 15.57 -10.97 29.84
C ARG A 6 15.44 -10.79 28.32
N ARG A 7 15.84 -9.63 27.80
CA ARG A 7 15.81 -9.32 26.36
C ARG A 7 16.79 -10.20 25.58
N VAL A 8 18.04 -10.30 26.04
CA VAL A 8 19.07 -11.14 25.40
C VAL A 8 18.66 -12.62 25.41
N LYS A 9 18.08 -13.12 26.51
CA LYS A 9 17.56 -14.50 26.57
C LYS A 9 16.44 -14.78 25.57
N ARG A 10 15.55 -13.81 25.29
CA ARG A 10 14.50 -13.96 24.26
C ARG A 10 15.08 -14.05 22.85
N PHE A 11 16.14 -13.31 22.55
CA PHE A 11 16.81 -13.42 21.26
C PHE A 11 17.61 -14.71 21.15
N TYR A 12 18.32 -15.10 22.21
CA TYR A 12 19.06 -16.37 22.26
C TYR A 12 18.14 -17.58 22.02
N ALA A 13 16.93 -17.58 22.58
CA ALA A 13 15.94 -18.63 22.35
C ALA A 13 15.52 -18.79 20.88
N ARG A 14 15.69 -17.74 20.05
CA ARG A 14 15.37 -17.72 18.61
C ARG A 14 16.58 -18.00 17.72
N THR A 15 17.74 -18.30 18.30
CA THR A 15 18.95 -18.72 17.57
C THR A 15 19.01 -20.24 17.49
N ASN A 16 19.84 -20.77 16.58
CA ASN A 16 20.15 -22.20 16.54
C ASN A 16 21.12 -22.65 17.66
N ARG A 17 21.40 -21.77 18.64
CA ARG A 17 22.24 -21.99 19.83
C ARG A 17 23.64 -22.51 19.55
N THR A 18 24.14 -22.34 18.32
CA THR A 18 25.49 -22.75 17.92
C THR A 18 26.51 -21.64 18.21
N PHE A 19 27.82 -21.90 18.11
CA PHE A 19 28.91 -20.96 18.42
C PHE A 19 28.77 -19.55 17.80
N LYS A 20 28.04 -19.40 16.69
CA LYS A 20 27.75 -18.11 16.03
C LYS A 20 26.53 -17.36 16.59
N PHE A 21 25.93 -17.78 17.71
CA PHE A 21 24.69 -17.21 18.25
C PHE A 21 24.79 -15.70 18.52
N VAL A 22 25.96 -15.18 18.91
CA VAL A 22 26.18 -13.74 19.14
C VAL A 22 25.88 -12.91 17.88
N ARG A 23 26.30 -13.39 16.70
CA ARG A 23 26.01 -12.75 15.40
C ARG A 23 24.52 -12.80 15.06
N GLN A 24 23.84 -13.88 15.45
CA GLN A 24 22.40 -14.03 15.21
C GLN A 24 21.57 -13.14 16.14
N VAL A 25 21.95 -13.04 17.43
CA VAL A 25 21.31 -12.14 18.41
C VAL A 25 21.46 -10.68 17.98
N THR A 26 22.67 -10.27 17.58
CA THR A 26 22.93 -8.90 17.11
C THR A 26 22.16 -8.56 15.82
N ALA A 27 22.05 -9.50 14.88
CA ALA A 27 21.23 -9.33 13.69
C ALA A 27 19.74 -9.15 14.03
N LEU A 28 19.19 -9.95 14.94
CA LEU A 28 17.81 -9.85 15.40
C LEU A 28 17.54 -8.53 16.16
N GLU A 29 18.48 -8.07 16.97
CA GLU A 29 18.38 -6.78 17.66
C GLU A 29 18.40 -5.60 16.70
N ARG A 30 19.27 -5.66 15.67
CA ARG A 30 19.35 -4.64 14.63
C ARG A 30 18.06 -4.60 13.82
N TRP A 31 17.56 -5.76 13.40
CA TRP A 31 16.28 -5.88 12.68
C TRP A 31 15.11 -5.32 13.50
N LYS A 32 15.03 -5.66 14.80
CA LYS A 32 14.00 -5.14 15.70
C LYS A 32 14.08 -3.61 15.84
N ARG A 33 15.29 -3.04 15.98
CA ARG A 33 15.50 -1.59 16.03
C ARG A 33 15.06 -0.90 14.74
N ILE A 34 15.40 -1.46 13.58
CA ILE A 34 14.98 -0.94 12.28
C ILE A 34 13.45 -0.91 12.20
N ILE A 35 12.78 -2.01 12.57
CA ILE A 35 11.31 -2.07 12.59
C ILE A 35 10.69 -1.05 13.55
N GLU A 36 11.22 -0.93 14.77
CA GLU A 36 10.72 0.04 15.75
C GLU A 36 10.91 1.49 15.26
N SER A 37 12.05 1.80 14.65
CA SER A 37 12.30 3.12 14.07
C SER A 37 11.37 3.43 12.89
N ALA A 38 11.09 2.45 12.02
CA ALA A 38 10.15 2.57 10.92
C ALA A 38 8.71 2.80 11.44
N LYS A 39 8.30 2.09 12.50
CA LYS A 39 6.99 2.28 13.15
C LYS A 39 6.83 3.67 13.75
N LEU A 40 7.86 4.21 14.39
CA LEU A 40 7.85 5.56 14.97
C LEU A 40 7.77 6.65 13.89
N HIS A 41 8.50 6.46 12.79
CA HIS A 41 8.42 7.37 11.63
C HIS A 41 7.01 7.34 11.01
N GLN A 42 6.40 6.16 10.93
CA GLN A 42 5.03 5.97 10.43
C GLN A 42 3.96 6.57 11.37
N GLN A 43 4.15 6.57 12.69
CA GLN A 43 3.25 7.27 13.62
C GLN A 43 3.23 8.79 13.36
N LYS A 44 4.35 9.38 12.95
CA LYS A 44 4.41 10.80 12.55
C LYS A 44 3.73 11.06 11.20
N LEU A 45 3.87 10.17 10.23
CA LEU A 45 3.20 10.27 8.91
C LEU A 45 1.69 10.01 8.99
N SER A 46 1.24 9.10 9.86
CA SER A 46 -0.19 8.82 10.07
C SER A 46 -0.95 9.91 10.87
N SER A 47 -0.28 10.98 11.31
CA SER A 47 -0.96 12.17 11.84
C SER A 47 -1.59 13.04 10.75
N THR A 48 -1.01 13.07 9.55
CA THR A 48 -1.38 14.01 8.49
C THR A 48 -2.42 13.46 7.51
N SER A 49 -2.54 12.13 7.37
CA SER A 49 -3.46 11.47 6.43
C SER A 49 -4.51 10.59 7.14
N ARG A 50 -5.27 11.14 8.08
CA ARG A 50 -6.32 10.39 8.79
C ARG A 50 -7.68 10.54 8.12
N VAL A 51 -8.21 9.44 7.58
CA VAL A 51 -9.67 9.29 7.47
C VAL A 51 -10.24 9.17 8.88
N ALA A 52 -10.79 10.28 9.40
CA ALA A 52 -11.45 10.29 10.70
C ALA A 52 -12.56 9.23 10.75
N SER A 53 -12.64 8.50 11.87
CA SER A 53 -13.64 7.46 12.08
C SER A 53 -15.02 8.06 12.35
N LYS A 54 -15.73 8.49 11.30
CA LYS A 54 -17.14 8.92 11.42
C LYS A 54 -18.15 7.97 10.76
N HIS A 55 -17.72 7.12 9.84
CA HIS A 55 -18.61 6.18 9.14
C HIS A 55 -18.12 4.74 9.31
N SER A 56 -18.94 3.93 9.99
CA SER A 56 -18.86 2.47 9.99
C SER A 56 -19.74 1.99 8.85
N ASP A 57 -19.19 1.86 7.65
CA ASP A 57 -19.88 1.19 6.56
C ASP A 57 -19.65 -0.33 6.72
N PRO A 58 -20.66 -1.13 7.10
CA PRO A 58 -20.50 -2.57 7.20
C PRO A 58 -20.27 -3.14 5.80
N LEU A 59 -19.01 -3.48 5.51
CA LEU A 59 -18.61 -4.02 4.21
C LEU A 59 -19.46 -5.26 3.87
N THR A 60 -20.25 -5.13 2.81
CA THR A 60 -21.20 -6.13 2.30
C THR A 60 -20.50 -7.43 1.87
N VAL A 61 -21.27 -8.52 1.79
CA VAL A 61 -20.78 -9.83 1.34
C VAL A 61 -20.27 -9.71 -0.10
N ILE A 62 -19.00 -10.08 -0.32
CA ILE A 62 -18.33 -9.91 -1.60
C ILE A 62 -18.55 -11.15 -2.46
N SER A 63 -18.92 -10.95 -3.73
CA SER A 63 -18.96 -12.03 -4.71
C SER A 63 -17.56 -12.66 -4.85
N PRO A 64 -17.40 -13.99 -4.69
CA PRO A 64 -16.11 -14.64 -4.83
C PRO A 64 -15.48 -14.49 -6.21
N LYS A 65 -16.26 -14.08 -7.22
CA LYS A 65 -15.80 -13.83 -8.59
C LYS A 65 -15.05 -12.50 -8.74
N LEU A 66 -15.31 -11.53 -7.87
CA LEU A 66 -14.65 -10.23 -7.92
C LEU A 66 -13.21 -10.36 -7.37
N HIS A 67 -12.20 -9.84 -8.06
CA HIS A 67 -10.80 -9.95 -7.63
C HIS A 67 -10.50 -9.14 -6.37
N TYR A 68 -11.09 -7.95 -6.24
CA TYR A 68 -10.89 -7.08 -5.07
C TYR A 68 -12.13 -6.23 -4.80
N LYS A 69 -12.29 -5.78 -3.55
CA LYS A 69 -13.34 -4.84 -3.14
C LYS A 69 -12.75 -3.75 -2.25
N ILE A 70 -13.19 -2.54 -2.51
CA ILE A 70 -13.01 -1.36 -1.67
C ILE A 70 -14.41 -0.80 -1.40
N SER A 71 -14.59 -0.02 -0.33
CA SER A 71 -15.86 0.68 -0.11
C SER A 71 -16.15 1.65 -1.27
N GLU A 72 -17.43 1.84 -1.56
CA GLU A 72 -17.93 2.80 -2.55
C GLU A 72 -18.23 4.17 -1.92
N ASP A 73 -17.94 4.33 -0.62
CA ASP A 73 -18.12 5.59 0.09
C ASP A 73 -17.26 6.70 -0.55
N THR A 74 -17.92 7.79 -0.90
CA THR A 74 -17.33 9.00 -1.50
C THR A 74 -17.22 10.16 -0.51
N SER A 75 -17.59 9.94 0.76
CA SER A 75 -17.62 10.98 1.80
C SER A 75 -16.24 11.56 2.11
N VAL A 76 -15.19 10.75 2.02
CA VAL A 76 -13.82 11.15 2.35
C VAL A 76 -12.97 11.18 1.09
N TRP A 77 -12.65 12.40 0.66
CA TRP A 77 -11.89 12.66 -0.54
C TRP A 77 -10.81 13.72 -0.32
N THR A 78 -9.82 13.71 -1.21
CA THR A 78 -8.83 14.77 -1.33
C THR A 78 -8.50 15.00 -2.80
N LYS A 79 -7.89 16.15 -3.11
CA LYS A 79 -7.34 16.41 -4.44
C LYS A 79 -5.88 15.94 -4.48
N PRO A 80 -5.42 15.24 -5.53
CA PRO A 80 -4.04 14.79 -5.62
C PRO A 80 -3.00 15.90 -5.41
N TYR A 81 -3.26 17.10 -5.94
CA TYR A 81 -2.39 18.27 -5.76
C TYR A 81 -2.27 18.72 -4.29
N ILE A 82 -3.37 18.70 -3.53
CA ILE A 82 -3.36 19.08 -2.11
C ILE A 82 -2.51 18.06 -1.33
N LEU A 83 -2.71 16.77 -1.61
CA LEU A 83 -1.92 15.69 -0.99
C LEU A 83 -0.41 15.87 -1.21
N MET A 84 -0.01 16.25 -2.43
CA MET A 84 1.38 16.53 -2.78
C MET A 84 1.95 17.74 -2.01
N ASN A 85 1.19 18.84 -1.97
CA ASN A 85 1.61 20.06 -1.28
C ASN A 85 1.72 19.91 0.23
N GLU A 86 0.87 19.09 0.85
CA GLU A 86 0.91 18.81 2.28
C GLU A 86 2.11 17.93 2.67
N ASN A 87 2.66 17.17 1.72
CA ASN A 87 3.72 16.19 1.97
C ASN A 87 4.95 16.39 1.04
N PRO A 88 5.57 17.58 0.99
CA PRO A 88 6.59 17.91 0.00
C PRO A 88 7.92 17.15 0.21
N ARG A 89 8.15 16.61 1.41
CA ARG A 89 9.35 15.83 1.76
C ARG A 89 9.14 14.32 1.67
N ASP A 90 7.93 13.86 1.34
CA ASP A 90 7.62 12.44 1.25
C ASP A 90 7.92 11.91 -0.17
N PRO A 91 8.89 11.00 -0.33
CA PRO A 91 9.21 10.42 -1.64
C PRO A 91 8.02 9.66 -2.26
N ALA A 92 7.09 9.15 -1.45
CA ALA A 92 5.94 8.40 -1.95
C ALA A 92 4.92 9.29 -2.68
N VAL A 93 4.92 10.60 -2.39
CA VAL A 93 3.97 11.56 -2.95
C VAL A 93 4.62 12.41 -4.06
N GLN A 94 5.93 12.24 -4.29
CA GLN A 94 6.65 12.93 -5.36
C GLN A 94 6.12 12.52 -6.75
N ASP A 95 5.70 13.51 -7.53
CA ASP A 95 5.08 13.36 -8.85
C ASP A 95 3.84 12.44 -8.84
N PHE A 96 3.17 12.34 -7.69
CA PHE A 96 2.07 11.40 -7.50
C PHE A 96 0.96 11.56 -8.54
N TYR A 97 0.53 12.80 -8.82
CA TYR A 97 -0.54 13.03 -9.78
C TYR A 97 -0.15 12.63 -11.21
N LEU A 98 1.11 12.88 -11.58
CA LEU A 98 1.64 12.49 -12.89
C LEU A 98 1.66 10.96 -13.02
N LYS A 99 2.27 10.27 -12.06
CA LYS A 99 2.35 8.80 -12.01
C LYS A 99 0.96 8.16 -11.96
N LEU A 100 0.01 8.79 -11.28
CA LEU A 100 -1.38 8.34 -11.23
C LEU A 100 -2.02 8.38 -12.61
N ARG A 101 -1.91 9.48 -13.35
CA ARG A 101 -2.47 9.60 -14.71
C ARG A 101 -1.85 8.60 -15.67
N GLU A 102 -0.53 8.41 -15.61
CA GLU A 102 0.18 7.40 -16.40
C GLU A 102 -0.32 5.99 -16.08
N HIS A 103 -0.42 5.65 -14.79
CA HIS A 103 -0.92 4.35 -14.37
C HIS A 103 -2.36 4.11 -14.86
N LEU A 104 -3.25 5.08 -14.69
CA LEU A 104 -4.64 4.98 -15.16
C LEU A 104 -4.73 4.83 -16.67
N TYR A 105 -3.94 5.60 -17.42
CA TYR A 105 -3.86 5.47 -18.88
C TYR A 105 -3.39 4.08 -19.28
N SER A 106 -2.30 3.56 -18.70
CA SER A 106 -1.81 2.22 -19.00
C SER A 106 -2.84 1.13 -18.70
N ARG A 107 -3.60 1.27 -17.61
CA ARG A 107 -4.64 0.29 -17.25
C ARG A 107 -5.85 0.32 -18.19
N LEU A 108 -6.20 1.49 -18.75
CA LEU A 108 -7.37 1.63 -19.64
C LEU A 108 -7.02 1.46 -21.12
N SER A 109 -5.82 1.84 -21.54
CA SER A 109 -5.35 1.71 -22.93
C SER A 109 -4.59 0.41 -23.18
N GLY A 110 -4.05 -0.24 -22.15
CA GLY A 110 -3.16 -1.40 -22.29
C GLY A 110 -1.72 -1.05 -22.72
N LYS A 111 -1.41 0.22 -22.96
CA LYS A 111 -0.08 0.71 -23.35
C LYS A 111 0.75 1.02 -22.10
N THR A 112 1.84 0.27 -21.89
CA THR A 112 2.70 0.39 -20.70
C THR A 112 3.94 1.22 -20.92
N GLU A 113 4.35 1.44 -22.16
CA GLU A 113 5.59 2.14 -22.52
C GLU A 113 5.30 3.38 -23.37
N ASN A 114 6.20 4.38 -23.31
CA ASN A 114 6.15 5.59 -24.14
C ASN A 114 4.84 6.38 -24.00
N ILE A 115 4.39 6.62 -22.76
CA ILE A 115 3.20 7.42 -22.47
C ILE A 115 3.53 8.91 -22.67
N THR A 116 2.95 9.50 -23.72
CA THR A 116 3.16 10.92 -24.06
C THR A 116 2.34 11.84 -23.15
N ILE A 117 2.57 13.15 -23.25
CA ILE A 117 1.76 14.15 -22.53
C ILE A 117 0.31 14.11 -23.01
N GLU A 118 0.11 13.98 -24.33
CA GLU A 118 -1.22 13.88 -24.96
C GLU A 118 -2.00 12.66 -24.45
N ASP A 119 -1.32 11.52 -24.31
CA ASP A 119 -1.90 10.28 -23.75
C ASP A 119 -2.44 10.51 -22.33
N ARG A 120 -1.67 11.23 -21.49
CA ARG A 120 -2.07 11.57 -20.11
C ARG A 120 -3.28 12.48 -20.10
N ASP A 121 -3.38 13.39 -21.07
CA ASP A 121 -4.47 14.36 -21.18
C ASP A 121 -5.82 13.77 -21.55
N LEU A 122 -5.85 12.54 -22.05
CA LEU A 122 -7.07 11.76 -22.24
C LEU A 122 -7.68 11.28 -20.91
N ILE A 123 -6.89 11.24 -19.84
CA ILE A 123 -7.33 10.83 -18.51
C ILE A 123 -7.72 12.05 -17.68
N LYS A 124 -8.99 12.08 -17.26
CA LYS A 124 -9.54 13.07 -16.34
C LYS A 124 -10.15 12.39 -15.12
N LEU A 125 -9.78 12.85 -13.93
CA LEU A 125 -10.43 12.43 -12.70
C LEU A 125 -11.75 13.18 -12.55
N ASN A 126 -12.82 12.48 -12.16
CA ASN A 126 -14.08 13.13 -11.88
C ASN A 126 -13.90 14.09 -10.69
N HIS A 127 -14.29 15.35 -10.86
CA HIS A 127 -14.14 16.43 -9.86
C HIS A 127 -12.71 16.69 -9.35
N ASP A 128 -11.67 16.17 -10.02
CA ASP A 128 -10.27 16.15 -9.53
C ASP A 128 -10.11 15.47 -8.15
N ARG A 129 -10.91 14.44 -7.87
CA ARG A 129 -10.96 13.78 -6.56
C ARG A 129 -10.36 12.38 -6.59
N ILE A 130 -9.70 12.06 -5.49
CA ILE A 130 -9.42 10.69 -5.06
C ILE A 130 -10.08 10.47 -3.71
N TYR A 131 -10.67 9.30 -3.52
CA TYR A 131 -11.45 8.96 -2.34
C TYR A 131 -10.69 7.96 -1.49
N SER A 132 -10.51 8.28 -0.21
CA SER A 132 -9.64 7.52 0.69
C SER A 132 -10.39 6.44 1.45
N HIS A 133 -9.77 5.25 1.52
CA HIS A 133 -10.35 4.06 2.11
C HIS A 133 -9.43 3.41 3.13
N LYS A 134 -10.04 2.79 4.14
CA LYS A 134 -9.33 2.15 5.25
C LYS A 134 -8.92 0.71 4.98
N VAL A 135 -9.71 -0.01 4.18
CA VAL A 135 -9.56 -1.45 3.97
C VAL A 135 -9.73 -1.78 2.50
N LEU A 136 -8.78 -2.55 1.96
CA LEU A 136 -8.85 -3.22 0.67
C LEU A 136 -8.98 -4.72 0.93
N ARG A 137 -9.97 -5.35 0.30
CA ARG A 137 -10.16 -6.81 0.36
C ARG A 137 -9.80 -7.42 -0.98
N ILE A 138 -8.95 -8.44 -0.98
CA ILE A 138 -8.53 -9.16 -2.20
C ILE A 138 -8.99 -10.60 -2.07
N ASN A 139 -9.77 -11.07 -3.06
CA ASN A 139 -10.17 -12.46 -3.14
C ASN A 139 -9.13 -13.25 -3.91
N TYR A 140 -8.78 -14.41 -3.39
CA TYR A 140 -7.86 -15.32 -4.04
C TYR A 140 -8.36 -16.76 -3.94
N THR A 141 -7.89 -17.60 -4.86
CA THR A 141 -8.13 -19.04 -4.82
C THR A 141 -6.99 -19.71 -4.08
N THR A 142 -7.32 -20.47 -3.04
CA THR A 142 -6.36 -21.34 -2.36
C THR A 142 -6.06 -22.57 -3.21
N TYR A 143 -4.98 -23.26 -2.89
CA TYR A 143 -4.52 -24.44 -3.62
C TYR A 143 -5.59 -25.56 -3.72
N ASP A 144 -6.41 -25.71 -2.68
CA ASP A 144 -7.54 -26.65 -2.65
C ASP A 144 -8.78 -26.16 -3.43
N MET A 145 -8.60 -25.20 -4.36
CA MET A 145 -9.64 -24.55 -5.17
C MET A 145 -10.76 -23.88 -4.37
N ARG A 146 -10.52 -23.60 -3.08
CA ARG A 146 -11.43 -22.80 -2.27
C ARG A 146 -11.20 -21.31 -2.50
N ARG A 147 -12.21 -20.53 -2.13
CA ARG A 147 -12.14 -19.06 -2.16
C ARG A 147 -11.80 -18.56 -0.78
N SER A 148 -10.77 -17.73 -0.68
CA SER A 148 -10.37 -17.04 0.54
C SER A 148 -10.20 -15.54 0.24
N GLN A 149 -10.02 -14.75 1.30
CA GLN A 149 -9.91 -13.31 1.22
C GLN A 149 -8.84 -12.77 2.15
N ASP A 150 -7.98 -11.92 1.60
CA ASP A 150 -7.02 -11.13 2.35
C ASP A 150 -7.55 -9.71 2.56
N CYS A 151 -7.30 -9.16 3.75
CA CYS A 151 -7.65 -7.79 4.12
C CYS A 151 -6.39 -6.97 4.33
N ILE A 152 -6.16 -5.99 3.45
CA ILE A 152 -5.10 -5.01 3.59
C ILE A 152 -5.68 -3.79 4.32
N ASN A 153 -5.08 -3.48 5.45
CA ASN A 153 -5.41 -2.29 6.23
C ASN A 153 -4.12 -1.51 6.51
N PRO A 154 -3.92 -0.33 5.89
CA PRO A 154 -2.70 0.46 6.07
C PRO A 154 -2.33 0.79 7.53
N ARG A 155 -3.30 0.71 8.46
CA ARG A 155 -3.08 0.92 9.89
C ARG A 155 -2.59 -0.32 10.63
N THR A 156 -3.10 -1.50 10.31
CA THR A 156 -2.87 -2.73 11.11
C THR A 156 -2.20 -3.87 10.35
N HIS A 157 -2.47 -4.00 9.05
CA HIS A 157 -1.97 -5.06 8.17
C HIS A 157 -1.61 -4.44 6.82
N ALA A 158 -0.52 -3.66 6.81
CA ALA A 158 -0.11 -2.83 5.68
C ALA A 158 0.95 -3.48 4.78
N ASP A 159 1.64 -4.49 5.28
CA ASP A 159 2.75 -5.13 4.57
C ASP A 159 2.21 -6.14 3.56
N VAL A 160 2.65 -6.04 2.30
CA VAL A 160 2.22 -6.87 1.18
C VAL A 160 3.42 -7.44 0.43
N MET A 161 3.19 -8.58 -0.20
CA MET A 161 4.16 -9.25 -1.06
C MET A 161 3.58 -9.32 -2.48
N VAL A 162 4.35 -8.90 -3.47
CA VAL A 162 3.92 -8.87 -4.89
C VAL A 162 4.89 -9.70 -5.70
N HIS A 163 4.38 -10.42 -6.71
CA HIS A 163 5.23 -11.14 -7.64
C HIS A 163 6.15 -10.16 -8.37
N SER A 164 7.44 -10.45 -8.36
CA SER A 164 8.48 -9.65 -9.00
C SER A 164 8.64 -10.03 -10.46
N SER A 165 9.18 -9.11 -11.28
CA SER A 165 9.65 -9.43 -12.63
C SER A 165 11.07 -10.02 -12.64
N ASP A 166 11.79 -9.94 -11.50
CA ASP A 166 13.16 -10.41 -11.35
C ASP A 166 13.20 -11.91 -11.00
N PRO A 167 13.86 -12.76 -11.82
CA PRO A 167 13.96 -14.19 -11.55
C PRO A 167 14.80 -14.54 -10.31
N GLU A 168 15.72 -13.67 -9.88
CA GLU A 168 16.55 -13.88 -8.68
C GLU A 168 15.77 -13.54 -7.39
N PHE A 169 14.89 -12.54 -7.47
CA PHE A 169 14.04 -12.11 -6.36
C PHE A 169 12.57 -12.32 -6.73
N PRO A 170 11.98 -13.51 -6.50
CA PRO A 170 10.63 -13.84 -6.98
C PRO A 170 9.52 -12.95 -6.40
N TYR A 171 9.80 -12.25 -5.29
CA TYR A 171 8.84 -11.41 -4.61
C TYR A 171 9.43 -10.04 -4.24
N TRP A 172 8.63 -9.01 -4.46
CA TRP A 172 8.83 -7.68 -3.89
C TRP A 172 8.02 -7.54 -2.62
N TYR A 173 8.57 -6.77 -1.68
CA TYR A 173 7.93 -6.44 -0.42
C TYR A 173 7.62 -4.95 -0.40
N ALA A 174 6.37 -4.61 -0.10
CA ALA A 174 5.92 -3.23 -0.01
C ALA A 174 5.07 -3.02 1.23
N ARG A 175 4.97 -1.77 1.69
CA ARG A 175 4.06 -1.35 2.74
C ARG A 175 3.04 -0.38 2.15
N VAL A 176 1.77 -0.74 2.21
CA VAL A 176 0.67 0.10 1.75
C VAL A 176 0.48 1.26 2.73
N LEU A 177 0.65 2.49 2.24
CA LEU A 177 0.50 3.69 3.07
C LEU A 177 -0.97 4.14 3.16
N CYS A 178 -1.67 4.13 2.04
CA CYS A 178 -3.05 4.55 1.90
C CYS A 178 -3.69 3.77 0.75
N THR A 179 -5.00 3.58 0.82
CA THR A 179 -5.80 3.03 -0.28
C THR A 179 -6.74 4.11 -0.79
N TYR A 180 -6.73 4.33 -2.10
CA TYR A 180 -7.59 5.29 -2.78
C TYR A 180 -8.38 4.59 -3.88
N HIS A 181 -9.59 5.07 -4.13
CA HIS A 181 -10.25 4.86 -5.42
C HIS A 181 -10.45 6.19 -6.12
N ALA A 182 -10.58 6.14 -7.43
CA ALA A 182 -10.80 7.30 -8.27
C ALA A 182 -11.85 6.97 -9.32
N GLU A 183 -12.74 7.90 -9.57
CA GLU A 183 -13.64 7.87 -10.71
C GLU A 183 -12.94 8.53 -11.89
N VAL A 184 -12.82 7.81 -13.00
CA VAL A 184 -11.96 8.21 -14.12
C VAL A 184 -12.77 8.24 -15.40
N MET A 185 -12.65 9.35 -16.13
CA MET A 185 -13.14 9.48 -17.50
C MET A 185 -11.97 9.29 -18.46
N TYR A 186 -12.15 8.40 -19.43
CA TYR A 186 -11.20 8.20 -20.52
C TYR A 186 -11.80 8.74 -21.81
N ASP A 187 -11.30 9.89 -22.22
CA ASP A 187 -11.79 10.60 -23.40
C ASP A 187 -11.08 10.07 -24.64
N LYS A 188 -11.57 8.95 -25.20
CA LYS A 188 -11.06 8.42 -26.48
C LYS A 188 -11.42 9.32 -27.67
N LEU A 189 -12.24 10.34 -27.46
CA LEU A 189 -12.72 11.26 -28.47
C LEU A 189 -11.91 12.55 -28.43
N LYS A 190 -10.70 12.52 -28.99
CA LYS A 190 -10.25 13.69 -29.78
C LYS A 190 -10.61 13.41 -31.25
N PRO A 191 -11.82 13.74 -31.71
CA PRO A 191 -11.97 14.06 -33.12
C PRO A 191 -11.26 15.39 -33.37
N TYR A 192 -10.72 15.50 -34.58
CA TYR A 192 -10.02 16.64 -35.19
C TYR A 192 -8.51 16.66 -34.98
#